data_AF-A0A8J6YTC3-F1
#
_entry.id   AF-A0A8J6YTC3-F1
#
_cell.length_a   1.000
_cell.length_b   1.000
_cell.length_c   1.000
_cell.angle_alpha   90.00
_cell.angle_beta   90.00
_cell.angle_gamma   90.00
#
_symmetry.space_group_name_H-M   'P 1'
#
loop_
_entity.id
_entity.type
_entity.pdbx_description
1 polymer ?
#
loop_
_entity_poly.entity_id
_entity_poly.type
_entity_poly.pdbx_seq_one_letter_code
_entity_poly.pdbx_strand_id
1 'polypeptide(L)'
;MSNEQLESLRRQLDEINLELLKWLNKRAEVVQEIGKLKLKQGINRFDPVRERTMLDQLVSINQGPFDDNTIRHLFKQIFSASLQLQQKQHEQALLVSRTRKPEDTVVKVGDVQIGGGKPVVVSGPCSVESRDQTMKVAEVIKEQGLTLLRGGAFKPRTSPYDFQGLGVEGL
;
A
#
# COMPACT_ATOMS: atom_id res chain seq x y z
N MET A 1 7.10 -12.87 53.44
CA MET A 1 8.25 -13.53 52.78
C MET A 1 7.98 -13.96 51.34
N SER A 2 7.20 -15.03 51.04
CA SER A 2 7.02 -15.46 49.62
C SER A 2 6.31 -14.42 48.75
N ASN A 3 5.33 -13.70 49.31
CA ASN A 3 4.57 -12.67 48.60
C ASN A 3 5.41 -11.39 48.36
N GLU A 4 6.30 -11.03 49.28
CA GLU A 4 7.19 -9.87 49.11
C GLU A 4 8.30 -10.13 48.08
N GLN A 5 8.82 -11.36 48.02
CA GLN A 5 9.78 -11.76 46.98
C GLN A 5 9.14 -11.75 45.59
N LEU A 6 7.89 -12.25 45.47
CA LEU A 6 7.15 -12.19 44.23
C LEU A 6 6.91 -10.76 43.75
N GLU A 7 6.49 -9.87 44.65
CA GLU A 7 6.27 -8.45 44.33
C GLU A 7 7.57 -7.74 43.94
N SER A 8 8.70 -8.09 44.56
CA SER A 8 10.02 -7.58 44.17
C SER A 8 10.40 -8.00 42.74
N LEU A 9 10.22 -9.28 42.39
CA LEU A 9 10.49 -9.78 41.05
C LEU A 9 9.59 -9.14 39.98
N ARG A 10 8.32 -8.88 40.32
CA ARG A 10 7.39 -8.16 39.43
C ARG A 10 7.87 -6.74 39.14
N ARG A 11 8.32 -6.02 40.16
CA ARG A 11 8.89 -4.67 39.98
C ARG A 11 10.14 -4.69 39.09
N GLN A 12 11.03 -5.66 39.27
CA GLN A 12 12.19 -5.83 38.38
C GLN A 12 11.77 -6.12 36.94
N LEU A 13 10.76 -6.96 36.74
CA LEU A 13 10.20 -7.23 35.41
C LEU A 13 9.61 -5.96 34.78
N ASP A 14 8.91 -5.14 35.56
CA ASP A 14 8.34 -3.88 35.08
C ASP A 14 9.44 -2.90 34.65
N GLU A 15 10.54 -2.79 35.41
CA GLU A 15 11.71 -2.00 35.03
C GLU A 15 12.33 -2.47 33.71
N ILE A 16 12.47 -3.80 33.54
CA ILE A 16 12.96 -4.39 32.28
C ILE A 16 12.01 -4.07 31.12
N ASN A 17 10.69 -4.17 31.32
CA ASN A 17 9.70 -3.85 30.29
C ASN A 17 9.80 -2.39 29.83
N LEU A 18 10.05 -1.46 30.75
CA LEU A 18 10.25 -0.05 30.42
C LEU A 18 11.51 0.18 29.59
N GLU A 19 12.62 -0.46 29.93
CA GLU A 19 13.85 -0.37 29.14
C GLU A 19 13.68 -1.04 27.76
N LEU A 20 12.98 -2.19 27.67
CA LEU A 20 12.65 -2.82 26.39
C LEU A 20 11.83 -1.88 25.49
N LEU A 21 10.79 -1.24 26.04
CA LEU A 21 9.98 -0.28 25.29
C LEU A 21 10.82 0.89 24.76
N LYS A 22 11.71 1.44 25.59
CA LYS A 22 12.63 2.51 25.21
C LYS A 22 13.55 2.08 24.06
N TRP A 23 14.12 0.87 24.11
CA TRP A 23 14.97 0.35 23.03
C TRP A 23 14.19 0.05 21.75
N LEU A 24 12.96 -0.47 21.86
CA LEU A 24 12.08 -0.69 20.72
C LEU A 24 11.74 0.62 20.01
N ASN A 25 11.39 1.67 20.76
CA ASN A 25 11.14 3.00 20.21
C ASN A 25 12.39 3.58 19.54
N LYS A 26 13.55 3.48 20.20
CA LYS A 26 14.81 3.97 19.63
C LYS A 26 15.16 3.25 18.33
N ARG A 27 14.95 1.93 18.28
CA ARG A 27 15.13 1.12 17.08
C ARG A 27 14.17 1.56 15.98
N ALA A 28 12.89 1.82 16.30
CA ALA A 28 11.89 2.25 15.34
C ALA A 28 12.27 3.61 14.70
N GLU A 29 12.77 4.58 15.47
CA GLU A 29 13.29 5.86 14.95
C GLU A 29 14.38 5.65 13.89
N VAL A 30 15.39 4.83 14.20
CA VAL A 30 16.49 4.54 13.27
C VAL A 30 15.98 3.88 11.99
N VAL A 31 15.07 2.92 12.13
CA VAL A 31 14.46 2.24 10.98
C VAL A 31 13.64 3.22 10.13
N GLN A 32 12.95 4.20 10.72
CA GLN A 32 12.25 5.23 9.96
C GLN A 32 13.21 6.11 9.15
N GLU A 33 14.32 6.54 9.74
CA GLU A 33 15.34 7.32 9.02
C GLU A 33 15.94 6.53 7.85
N ILE A 34 16.24 5.24 8.05
CA ILE A 34 16.65 4.34 6.96
C ILE A 34 15.57 4.28 5.88
N GLY A 35 14.30 4.16 6.26
CA GLY A 35 13.17 4.14 5.32
C GLY A 35 13.06 5.40 4.47
N LYS A 36 13.27 6.58 5.07
CA LYS A 36 13.29 7.87 4.35
C LYS A 36 14.42 7.94 3.33
N LEU A 37 15.63 7.47 3.70
CA LEU A 37 16.78 7.43 2.79
C LEU A 37 16.56 6.47 1.63
N LYS A 38 16.07 5.25 1.91
CA LYS A 38 15.73 4.26 0.87
C LYS A 38 14.69 4.78 -0.10
N LEU A 39 13.66 5.48 0.40
CA LEU A 39 12.62 6.07 -0.43
C LEU A 39 13.16 7.13 -1.40
N LYS A 40 14.05 8.01 -0.92
CA LYS A 40 14.72 9.01 -1.76
C LYS A 40 15.58 8.38 -2.86
N GLN A 41 16.11 7.18 -2.62
CA GLN A 41 16.96 6.44 -3.55
C GLN A 41 16.17 5.46 -4.43
N GLY A 42 14.85 5.35 -4.28
CA GLY A 42 14.03 4.38 -5.01
C GLY A 42 14.30 2.91 -4.66
N ILE A 43 14.94 2.65 -3.51
CA ILE A 43 15.29 1.30 -3.06
C ILE A 43 14.10 0.66 -2.35
N ASN A 44 13.91 -0.65 -2.55
CA ASN A 44 12.85 -1.40 -1.86
C ASN A 44 13.04 -1.35 -0.33
N ARG A 45 11.93 -1.13 0.38
CA ARG A 45 11.90 -1.08 1.85
C ARG A 45 12.19 -2.45 2.46
N PHE A 46 11.64 -3.51 1.85
CA PHE A 46 11.85 -4.89 2.27
C PHE A 46 13.16 -5.44 1.70
N ASP A 47 14.00 -5.98 2.59
CA ASP A 47 15.30 -6.56 2.26
C ASP A 47 15.50 -7.86 3.07
N PRO A 48 15.17 -9.03 2.48
CA PRO A 48 15.23 -10.31 3.18
C PRO A 48 16.67 -10.75 3.50
N VAL A 49 17.66 -10.30 2.72
CA VAL A 49 19.08 -10.63 2.94
C VAL A 49 19.57 -9.90 4.18
N ARG A 50 19.23 -8.61 4.32
CA ARG A 50 19.56 -7.83 5.51
C ARG A 50 18.88 -8.41 6.75
N GLU A 51 17.61 -8.80 6.64
CA GLU A 51 16.87 -9.42 7.74
C GLU A 51 17.57 -10.69 8.23
N ARG A 52 17.89 -11.60 7.31
CA ARG A 52 18.61 -12.83 7.62
C ARG A 52 19.94 -12.56 8.32
N THR A 53 20.73 -11.62 7.79
CA THR A 53 22.03 -11.24 8.37
C THR A 53 21.89 -10.79 9.83
N MET A 54 20.86 -9.98 10.14
CA MET A 54 20.60 -9.53 11.51
C MET A 54 20.21 -10.69 12.43
N LEU A 55 19.35 -11.60 11.96
CA LEU A 55 18.94 -12.77 12.74
C LEU A 55 20.12 -13.71 13.02
N ASP A 56 20.97 -13.95 12.02
CA ASP A 56 22.14 -14.83 12.17
C ASP A 56 23.15 -14.24 13.16
N GLN A 57 23.34 -12.91 13.14
CA GLN A 57 24.15 -12.23 14.15
C GLN A 57 23.56 -12.39 15.57
N LEU A 58 22.24 -12.17 15.74
CA LEU A 58 21.58 -12.30 17.04
C LEU A 58 21.70 -13.71 17.62
N VAL A 59 21.55 -14.73 16.78
CA VAL A 59 21.68 -16.12 17.17
C VAL A 59 23.14 -16.47 17.52
N SER A 60 24.12 -15.95 16.78
CA SER A 60 25.53 -16.27 17.03
C SER A 60 26.05 -15.86 18.41
N ILE A 61 25.40 -14.88 19.06
CA ILE A 61 25.76 -14.37 20.39
C ILE A 61 24.75 -14.76 21.48
N ASN A 62 23.71 -15.54 21.14
CA ASN A 62 22.67 -15.91 22.08
C ASN A 62 23.23 -16.85 23.16
N GLN A 63 23.14 -16.44 24.44
CA GLN A 63 23.55 -17.24 25.59
C GLN A 63 22.34 -17.73 26.42
N GLY A 64 21.12 -17.58 25.89
CA GLY A 64 19.88 -17.99 26.53
C GLY A 64 19.23 -16.89 27.39
N PRO A 65 18.20 -17.24 28.18
CA PRO A 65 17.60 -18.57 28.36
C PRO A 65 16.67 -19.01 27.22
N PHE A 66 16.34 -18.13 26.28
CA PHE A 66 15.54 -18.48 25.10
C PHE A 66 16.40 -19.19 24.04
N ASP A 67 15.82 -20.19 23.39
CA ASP A 67 16.44 -20.85 22.25
C ASP A 67 16.47 -19.95 21.00
N ASP A 68 17.30 -20.33 20.03
CA ASP A 68 17.52 -19.55 18.81
C ASP A 68 16.26 -19.39 17.95
N ASN A 69 15.36 -20.38 17.94
CA ASN A 69 14.12 -20.27 17.17
C ASN A 69 13.18 -19.25 17.81
N THR A 70 13.12 -19.23 19.15
CA THR A 70 12.37 -18.24 19.91
C THR A 70 12.91 -16.83 19.65
N ILE A 71 14.23 -16.63 19.73
CA ILE A 71 14.86 -15.34 19.39
C ILE A 71 14.56 -14.93 17.95
N ARG A 72 14.70 -15.85 16.98
CA ARG A 72 14.36 -15.57 15.58
C ARG A 72 12.90 -15.14 15.43
N HIS A 73 11.98 -15.80 16.10
CA HIS A 73 10.55 -15.47 16.02
C HIS A 73 10.26 -14.07 16.58
N LEU A 74 10.74 -13.77 17.79
CA LEU A 74 10.53 -12.47 18.44
C LEU A 74 11.07 -11.32 17.60
N PHE A 75 12.30 -11.45 17.09
CA PHE A 75 12.90 -10.40 16.26
C PHE A 75 12.23 -10.25 14.90
N LYS A 76 11.72 -11.34 14.30
CA LYS A 76 10.88 -11.24 13.10
C LYS A 76 9.61 -10.43 13.34
N GLN A 77 8.95 -10.57 14.49
CA GLN A 77 7.79 -9.74 14.83
C GLN A 77 8.18 -8.26 14.94
N ILE A 78 9.32 -7.96 15.59
CA ILE A 78 9.84 -6.60 15.69
C ILE A 78 10.15 -6.03 14.29
N PHE A 79 10.73 -6.83 13.40
CA PHE A 79 11.07 -6.42 12.03
C PHE A 79 9.82 -6.15 11.20
N SER A 80 8.83 -7.04 11.26
CA SER A 80 7.53 -6.90 10.61
C SER A 80 6.80 -5.63 11.08
N ALA A 81 6.72 -5.41 12.40
CA ALA A 81 6.11 -4.20 12.97
C ALA A 81 6.80 -2.92 12.48
N SER A 82 8.12 -2.95 12.33
CA SER A 82 8.88 -1.80 11.84
C SER A 82 8.64 -1.53 10.36
N LEU A 83 8.51 -2.58 9.54
CA LEU A 83 8.18 -2.44 8.12
C LEU A 83 6.76 -1.89 7.93
N GLN A 84 5.79 -2.37 8.72
CA GLN A 84 4.41 -1.87 8.71
C GLN A 84 4.35 -0.38 9.10
N LEU A 85 5.13 0.03 10.11
CA LEU A 85 5.23 1.43 10.51
C LEU A 85 5.70 2.32 9.36
N GLN A 86 6.71 1.88 8.59
CA GLN A 86 7.17 2.61 7.40
C GLN A 86 6.11 2.69 6.31
N GLN A 87 5.34 1.61 6.08
CA GLN A 87 4.27 1.59 5.08
C GLN A 87 3.15 2.57 5.45
N LYS A 88 2.69 2.55 6.70
CA LYS A 88 1.64 3.44 7.19
C LYS A 88 2.01 4.92 7.06
N GLN A 89 3.25 5.28 7.38
CA GLN A 89 3.74 6.65 7.17
C GLN A 89 3.76 7.05 5.69
N HIS A 90 4.12 6.11 4.80
CA HIS A 90 4.10 6.39 3.37
C HIS A 90 2.67 6.58 2.87
N GLU A 91 1.73 5.71 3.24
CA GLU A 91 0.32 5.83 2.90
C GLU A 91 -0.25 7.19 3.35
N GLN A 92 0.06 7.60 4.59
CA GLN A 92 -0.31 8.92 5.12
C GLN A 92 0.17 10.09 4.26
N ALA A 93 1.34 9.96 3.61
CA ALA A 93 1.87 11.00 2.74
C ALA A 93 1.19 11.05 1.36
N LEU A 94 0.59 9.94 0.89
CA LEU A 94 0.00 9.86 -0.44
C LEU A 94 -1.25 10.75 -0.55
N LEU A 95 -1.31 11.58 -1.59
CA LEU A 95 -2.48 12.41 -1.95
C LEU A 95 -3.76 11.59 -2.15
N VAL A 96 -3.60 10.34 -2.61
CA VAL A 96 -4.69 9.42 -2.92
C VAL A 96 -5.20 8.63 -1.71
N SER A 97 -4.56 8.76 -0.53
CA SER A 97 -4.92 7.97 0.64
C SER A 97 -6.13 8.52 1.38
N ARG A 98 -6.94 7.61 1.94
CA ARG A 98 -8.02 7.98 2.87
C ARG A 98 -7.51 8.57 4.18
N THR A 99 -6.28 8.25 4.58
CA THR A 99 -5.69 8.85 5.77
C THR A 99 -5.43 10.35 5.57
N ARG A 100 -5.15 10.77 4.33
CA ARG A 100 -4.98 12.18 3.98
C ARG A 100 -6.29 12.89 3.65
N LYS A 101 -7.21 12.20 2.97
CA LYS A 101 -8.56 12.70 2.69
C LYS A 101 -9.59 11.64 3.06
N PRO A 102 -10.19 11.71 4.27
CA PRO A 102 -11.15 10.72 4.72
C PRO A 102 -12.42 10.67 3.86
N GLU A 103 -12.86 11.82 3.36
CA GLU A 103 -14.06 11.96 2.56
C GLU A 103 -13.88 11.45 1.14
N ASP A 104 -14.96 10.92 0.56
CA ASP A 104 -14.94 10.46 -0.82
C ASP A 104 -14.62 11.60 -1.80
N THR A 105 -13.86 11.26 -2.84
CA THR A 105 -13.65 12.16 -3.96
C THR A 105 -14.74 11.94 -4.99
N VAL A 106 -15.60 12.94 -5.15
CA VAL A 106 -16.63 12.96 -6.19
C VAL A 106 -16.08 13.67 -7.42
N VAL A 107 -16.04 12.96 -8.55
CA VAL A 107 -15.60 13.50 -9.84
C VAL A 107 -16.82 13.83 -10.68
N LYS A 108 -16.98 15.10 -11.04
CA LYS A 108 -18.09 15.57 -11.88
C LYS A 108 -17.69 15.51 -13.36
N VAL A 109 -18.47 14.82 -14.18
CA VAL A 109 -18.30 14.72 -15.64
C VAL A 109 -19.63 15.08 -16.30
N GLY A 110 -19.72 16.27 -16.89
CA GLY A 110 -21.00 16.84 -17.30
C GLY A 110 -21.96 16.93 -16.10
N ASP A 111 -23.13 16.28 -16.21
CA ASP A 111 -24.13 16.21 -15.15
C ASP A 111 -23.97 14.98 -14.23
N VAL A 112 -23.00 14.10 -14.50
CA VAL A 112 -22.79 12.86 -13.75
C VAL A 112 -21.80 13.08 -12.60
N GLN A 113 -22.15 12.55 -11.41
CA GLN A 113 -21.29 12.54 -10.23
C GLN A 113 -20.75 11.12 -9.97
N ILE A 114 -19.49 10.88 -10.34
CA ILE A 114 -18.82 9.59 -10.12
C ILE A 114 -18.25 9.57 -8.70
N GLY A 115 -18.61 8.55 -7.92
CA GLY A 115 -18.23 8.44 -6.50
C GLY A 115 -19.23 9.12 -5.54
N GLY A 116 -20.35 9.65 -6.03
CA GLY A 116 -21.40 10.30 -5.23
C GLY A 116 -22.44 9.36 -4.61
N GLY A 117 -22.08 8.10 -4.34
CA GLY A 117 -22.96 7.09 -3.73
C GLY A 117 -23.95 6.38 -4.65
N LYS A 118 -24.09 6.82 -5.92
CA LYS A 118 -24.86 6.10 -6.95
C LYS A 118 -23.92 5.42 -7.94
N PRO A 119 -24.12 4.14 -8.28
CA PRO A 119 -23.36 3.49 -9.34
C PRO A 119 -23.55 4.21 -10.68
N VAL A 120 -22.47 4.32 -11.44
CA VAL A 120 -22.46 4.95 -12.76
C VAL A 120 -21.98 3.90 -13.77
N VAL A 121 -22.67 3.80 -14.90
CA VAL A 121 -22.32 2.87 -15.98
C VAL A 121 -21.67 3.64 -17.13
N VAL A 122 -20.54 3.14 -17.62
CA VAL A 122 -19.83 3.64 -18.79
C VAL A 122 -19.85 2.56 -19.87
N SER A 123 -20.48 2.86 -21.00
CA SER A 123 -20.68 1.91 -22.10
C SER A 123 -20.14 2.46 -23.41
N GLY A 124 -19.84 1.58 -24.36
CA GLY A 124 -19.38 1.99 -25.68
C GLY A 124 -18.41 0.99 -26.31
N PRO A 125 -18.02 1.22 -27.57
CA PRO A 125 -17.22 0.26 -28.30
C PRO A 125 -15.80 0.10 -27.74
N CYS A 126 -15.16 -1.01 -28.07
CA CYS A 126 -13.75 -1.21 -27.73
C CYS A 126 -12.87 -0.19 -28.45
N SER A 127 -13.08 -0.03 -29.75
CA SER A 127 -12.34 0.89 -30.62
C SER A 127 -13.31 1.82 -31.35
N VAL A 128 -12.88 3.05 -31.56
CA VAL A 128 -13.56 3.95 -32.50
C VAL A 128 -13.11 3.55 -33.90
N GLU A 129 -14.04 3.10 -34.72
CA GLU A 129 -13.75 2.58 -36.07
C GLU A 129 -14.37 3.43 -37.18
N SER A 130 -15.50 4.07 -36.88
CA SER A 130 -16.11 5.08 -37.74
C SER A 130 -17.11 5.92 -36.95
N ARG A 131 -17.46 7.08 -37.51
CA ARG A 131 -18.53 7.93 -36.97
C ARG A 131 -19.84 7.16 -36.87
N ASP A 132 -20.25 6.46 -37.92
CA ASP A 132 -21.54 5.76 -37.96
C ASP A 132 -21.62 4.63 -36.93
N GLN A 133 -20.53 3.87 -36.75
CA GLN A 133 -20.44 2.86 -35.72
C GLN A 133 -20.57 3.47 -34.31
N THR A 134 -19.86 4.57 -34.05
CA THR A 134 -19.90 5.24 -32.75
C THR A 134 -21.28 5.84 -32.47
N MET A 135 -21.91 6.47 -33.47
CA MET A 135 -23.24 7.08 -33.34
C MET A 135 -24.32 6.04 -33.05
N LYS A 136 -24.32 4.89 -33.76
CA LYS A 136 -25.26 3.79 -33.48
C LYS A 136 -25.18 3.31 -32.04
N VAL A 137 -23.97 3.19 -31.49
CA VAL A 137 -23.79 2.77 -30.09
C VAL A 137 -24.25 3.87 -29.13
N ALA A 138 -23.96 5.14 -29.44
CA ALA A 138 -24.39 6.28 -28.63
C ALA A 138 -25.93 6.41 -28.56
N GLU A 139 -26.63 6.15 -29.66
CA GLU A 139 -28.11 6.14 -29.71
C GLU A 139 -28.68 5.11 -28.75
N VAL A 140 -28.22 3.86 -28.82
CA VAL A 140 -28.67 2.79 -27.91
C VAL A 140 -28.35 3.11 -26.44
N ILE A 141 -27.16 3.63 -26.16
CA ILE A 141 -26.77 4.03 -24.80
C ILE A 141 -27.71 5.11 -24.25
N LYS A 142 -28.04 6.10 -25.09
CA LYS A 142 -28.95 7.19 -24.72
C LYS A 142 -30.37 6.69 -24.49
N GLU A 143 -30.87 5.76 -25.31
CA GLU A 143 -32.18 5.11 -25.13
C GLU A 143 -32.29 4.36 -23.79
N GLN A 144 -31.18 3.81 -23.30
CA GLN A 144 -31.10 3.17 -21.99
C GLN A 144 -30.93 4.17 -20.82
N GLY A 145 -30.98 5.47 -21.09
CA GLY A 145 -30.83 6.52 -20.07
C GLY A 145 -29.40 6.67 -19.55
N LEU A 146 -28.41 6.10 -20.24
CA LEU A 146 -27.00 6.23 -19.87
C LEU A 146 -26.40 7.49 -20.51
N THR A 147 -25.48 8.12 -19.78
CA THR A 147 -24.94 9.44 -20.15
C THR A 147 -23.44 9.44 -20.42
N LEU A 148 -22.72 8.35 -20.11
CA LEU A 148 -21.29 8.23 -20.35
C LEU A 148 -21.00 7.21 -21.45
N LEU A 149 -20.36 7.71 -22.52
CA LEU A 149 -19.86 6.94 -23.65
C LEU A 149 -18.33 6.77 -23.53
N ARG A 150 -17.82 5.55 -23.76
CA ARG A 150 -16.38 5.29 -23.96
C ARG A 150 -16.09 4.81 -25.37
N GLY A 151 -14.92 5.14 -25.90
CA GLY A 151 -14.41 4.63 -27.17
C GLY A 151 -12.89 4.75 -27.22
N GLY A 152 -12.20 3.70 -27.66
CA GLY A 152 -10.74 3.72 -27.76
C GLY A 152 -10.28 4.36 -29.07
N ALA A 153 -9.89 5.63 -29.04
CA ALA A 153 -9.24 6.31 -30.16
C ALA A 153 -7.79 5.83 -30.37
N PHE A 154 -7.09 5.54 -29.26
CA PHE A 154 -5.76 4.93 -29.22
C PHE A 154 -5.86 3.55 -28.56
N LYS A 155 -5.37 2.50 -29.23
CA LYS A 155 -5.49 1.12 -28.78
C LYS A 155 -4.11 0.55 -28.46
N PRO A 156 -3.71 0.38 -27.19
CA PRO A 156 -2.49 -0.34 -26.87
C PRO A 156 -2.65 -1.80 -27.30
N ARG A 157 -1.76 -2.29 -28.17
CA ARG A 157 -1.78 -3.65 -28.73
C ARG A 157 -0.51 -4.41 -28.34
N THR A 158 -0.67 -5.71 -28.11
CA THR A 158 0.47 -6.62 -27.98
C THR A 158 1.22 -6.75 -29.31
N SER A 159 0.48 -6.83 -30.43
CA SER A 159 1.03 -6.88 -31.78
C SER A 159 1.06 -5.49 -32.41
N PRO A 160 2.18 -5.06 -33.02
CA PRO A 160 2.25 -3.78 -33.73
C PRO A 160 1.47 -3.77 -35.05
N TYR A 161 1.11 -4.94 -35.60
CA TYR A 161 0.38 -5.08 -36.86
C TYR A 161 -1.14 -5.06 -36.70
N ASP A 162 -1.60 -5.14 -35.46
CA ASP A 162 -3.00 -5.01 -35.15
C ASP A 162 -3.49 -3.56 -35.36
N PHE A 163 -4.81 -3.37 -35.44
CA PHE A 163 -5.40 -2.03 -35.47
C PHE A 163 -5.04 -1.21 -34.23
N GLN A 164 -4.30 -0.12 -34.42
CA GLN A 164 -3.79 0.76 -33.35
C GLN A 164 -4.80 1.84 -32.91
N GLY A 165 -5.96 1.92 -33.57
CA GLY A 165 -6.92 3.00 -33.40
C GLY A 165 -6.75 4.09 -34.46
N LEU A 166 -7.79 4.91 -34.64
CA LEU A 166 -7.77 6.06 -35.57
C LEU A 166 -6.95 7.26 -35.02
N GLY A 167 -6.52 7.20 -33.78
CA GLY A 167 -5.75 8.27 -33.14
C GLY A 167 -6.57 9.56 -33.03
N VAL A 168 -6.00 10.66 -33.50
CA VAL A 168 -6.63 11.99 -33.41
C VAL A 168 -7.96 12.06 -34.15
N GLU A 169 -8.11 11.34 -35.27
CA GLU A 169 -9.37 11.29 -36.02
C GLU A 169 -10.50 10.62 -35.22
N GLY A 170 -10.15 9.77 -34.24
CA GLY A 170 -11.13 9.11 -33.37
C GLY A 170 -11.50 9.87 -32.09
N LEU A 171 -10.87 11.02 -31.79
CA LEU A 171 -11.17 11.87 -30.63
C LEU A 171 -12.32 12.85 -30.93
#